data_AF-A0AA35WZ30-F1
#
_entry.id   AF-A0AA35WZ30-F1
#
_cell.length_a   1.000
_cell.length_b   1.000
_cell.length_c   1.000
_cell.angle_alpha   90.00
_cell.angle_beta   90.00
_cell.angle_gamma   90.00
#
_symmetry.space_group_name_H-M   'P 1'
#
loop_
_entity.id
_entity.type
_entity.pdbx_description
1 polymer ?
#
loop_
_entity_poly.entity_id
_entity_poly.type
_entity_poly.pdbx_seq_one_letter_code
_entity_poly.pdbx_strand_id
1 'polypeptide(L)'
;MAPVVAVMVPLYVIFRSSGLVGTLPGLILAYTTFNLPFAIWILKGFFDNVPYAIEEAAQCDGCTRWQAFRLIIPLVAPGIGAFIVLCVLFGWNDFLFASIIGSGGAKTLPVATAELVQPVKIQWGMIMAAGVVTTVPMMFLGLLIRRYLVAGLTMGAVRE
;
A
#
# COMPACT_ATOMS: atom_id res chain seq x y z
N MET A 1 -8.53 1.85 -16.04
CA MET A 1 -8.74 1.43 -14.64
C MET A 1 -10.19 0.96 -14.52
N ALA A 2 -10.43 -0.30 -14.16
CA ALA A 2 -11.79 -0.75 -13.88
C ALA A 2 -12.31 -0.02 -12.63
N PRO A 3 -13.61 0.33 -12.54
CA PRO A 3 -14.17 0.96 -11.34
C PRO A 3 -13.95 0.05 -10.12
N VAL A 4 -13.38 0.59 -9.03
CA VAL A 4 -13.08 -0.19 -7.81
C VAL A 4 -14.33 -0.92 -7.29
N VAL A 5 -15.48 -0.26 -7.37
CA VAL A 5 -16.79 -0.82 -6.98
C VAL A 5 -17.16 -2.06 -7.80
N ALA A 6 -16.82 -2.10 -9.10
CA ALA A 6 -17.13 -3.23 -9.97
C ALA A 6 -16.31 -4.48 -9.61
N VAL A 7 -15.07 -4.30 -9.14
CA VAL A 7 -14.20 -5.40 -8.69
C VAL A 7 -14.57 -5.87 -7.28
N MET A 8 -15.17 -4.98 -6.47
CA MET A 8 -15.47 -5.27 -5.07
C MET A 8 -16.59 -6.31 -4.89
N VAL A 9 -17.59 -6.32 -5.77
CA VAL A 9 -18.70 -7.31 -5.72
C VAL A 9 -18.21 -8.75 -5.86
N PRO A 10 -17.49 -9.15 -6.94
CA PRO A 10 -17.01 -10.53 -7.06
C PRO A 10 -15.99 -10.88 -5.97
N LEU A 11 -15.14 -9.93 -5.57
CA LEU A 11 -14.15 -10.15 -4.51
C LEU A 11 -14.81 -10.41 -3.15
N TYR A 12 -15.90 -9.70 -2.83
CA TYR A 12 -16.70 -9.98 -1.64
C TYR A 12 -17.31 -11.39 -1.67
N VAL A 13 -17.83 -11.83 -2.82
CA VAL A 13 -18.40 -13.19 -2.95
C VAL A 13 -17.34 -14.26 -2.67
N ILE A 14 -16.14 -14.12 -3.24
CA ILE A 14 -15.01 -15.04 -3.04
C ILE A 14 -14.57 -15.05 -1.57
N PHE A 15 -14.47 -13.88 -0.94
CA PHE A 15 -13.98 -13.79 0.43
C PHE A 15 -15.03 -14.28 1.42
N ARG A 16 -16.31 -14.09 1.11
CA ARG A 16 -17.42 -14.60 1.91
C ARG A 16 -17.48 -16.13 1.88
N SER A 17 -17.33 -16.76 0.70
CA SER A 17 -17.30 -18.22 0.60
C SER A 17 -16.07 -18.82 1.29
N SER A 18 -14.98 -18.07 1.37
CA SER A 18 -13.72 -18.47 2.03
C SER A 18 -13.68 -18.13 3.53
N GLY A 19 -14.72 -17.52 4.10
CA GLY A 19 -14.75 -17.12 5.51
C GLY A 19 -13.79 -15.98 5.88
N LEU A 20 -13.31 -15.21 4.90
CA LEU A 20 -12.33 -14.12 5.08
C LEU A 20 -12.97 -12.76 5.39
N VAL A 21 -14.28 -12.62 5.17
CA VAL A 21 -15.02 -11.39 5.51
C VAL A 21 -15.01 -11.18 7.02
N GLY A 22 -14.73 -9.94 7.43
CA GLY A 22 -14.63 -9.51 8.83
C GLY A 22 -13.29 -9.85 9.50
N THR A 23 -12.33 -10.39 8.75
CA THR A 23 -11.01 -10.79 9.27
C THR A 23 -9.90 -9.86 8.79
N LEU A 24 -8.88 -9.64 9.62
CA LEU A 24 -7.66 -8.94 9.25
C LEU A 24 -6.95 -9.55 8.02
N PRO A 25 -6.73 -10.88 7.92
CA PRO A 25 -6.11 -11.48 6.73
C PRO A 25 -6.94 -11.27 5.46
N GLY A 26 -8.28 -11.31 5.56
CA GLY A 26 -9.15 -10.97 4.43
C GLY A 26 -8.93 -9.54 3.95
N LEU A 27 -8.87 -8.58 4.87
CA LEU A 27 -8.63 -7.17 4.50
C LEU A 27 -7.24 -6.95 3.88
N ILE A 28 -6.19 -7.60 4.41
CA ILE A 28 -4.82 -7.53 3.87
C ILE A 28 -4.77 -8.06 2.43
N LEU A 29 -5.43 -9.20 2.17
CA LEU A 29 -5.49 -9.78 0.82
C LEU A 29 -6.23 -8.85 -0.16
N ALA A 30 -7.33 -8.24 0.28
CA ALA A 30 -8.06 -7.27 -0.54
C ALA A 30 -7.18 -6.07 -0.96
N TYR A 31 -6.43 -5.50 0.00
CA TYR A 31 -5.48 -4.43 -0.29
C TYR A 31 -4.38 -4.86 -1.23
N THR A 32 -3.92 -6.10 -1.11
CA THR A 32 -2.90 -6.64 -2.01
C THR A 32 -3.41 -6.71 -3.44
N THR A 33 -4.66 -7.09 -3.68
CA THR A 33 -5.23 -7.16 -5.05
C THR A 33 -5.13 -5.83 -5.80
N PHE A 34 -5.30 -4.70 -5.11
CA PHE A 34 -5.21 -3.38 -5.73
C PHE A 34 -3.79 -2.80 -5.71
N ASN A 35 -3.05 -2.95 -4.60
CA ASN A 35 -1.74 -2.34 -4.44
C ASN A 35 -0.63 -3.08 -5.21
N LEU A 36 -0.76 -4.39 -5.43
CA LEU A 36 0.28 -5.22 -6.02
C LEU A 36 0.57 -4.88 -7.49
N PRO A 37 -0.42 -4.62 -8.38
CA PRO A 37 -0.14 -4.12 -9.73
C PRO A 37 0.67 -2.82 -9.75
N PHE A 38 0.36 -1.88 -8.84
CA PHE A 38 1.13 -0.64 -8.69
C PHE A 38 2.53 -0.91 -8.16
N ALA A 39 2.67 -1.83 -7.20
CA ALA A 39 3.96 -2.27 -6.68
C ALA A 39 4.88 -2.75 -7.80
N ILE A 40 4.37 -3.67 -8.62
CA ILE A 40 5.13 -4.29 -9.69
C ILE A 40 5.60 -3.23 -10.68
N TRP A 41 4.72 -2.31 -11.09
CA TRP A 41 5.08 -1.26 -12.04
C TRP A 41 6.14 -0.30 -11.50
N ILE A 42 5.99 0.16 -10.26
CA ILE A 42 6.96 1.07 -9.64
C ILE A 42 8.30 0.36 -9.44
N LEU A 43 8.29 -0.82 -8.81
CA LEU A 43 9.52 -1.56 -8.53
C LEU A 43 10.23 -1.98 -9.80
N LYS A 44 9.50 -2.40 -10.84
CA LYS A 44 10.07 -2.69 -12.15
C LYS A 44 10.87 -1.51 -12.69
N GLY A 45 10.35 -0.28 -12.57
CA GLY A 45 11.10 0.92 -12.97
C GLY A 45 12.43 1.08 -12.23
N PHE A 46 12.48 0.75 -10.93
CA PHE A 46 13.73 0.79 -10.17
C PHE A 46 14.68 -0.38 -10.52
N PHE A 47 14.15 -1.58 -10.76
CA PHE A 47 14.94 -2.73 -11.20
C PHE A 47 15.52 -2.52 -12.60
N ASP A 48 14.76 -1.92 -13.52
CA ASP A 48 15.20 -1.62 -14.89
C ASP A 48 16.37 -0.60 -14.92
N ASN A 49 16.56 0.19 -13.86
CA ASN A 49 17.69 1.12 -13.72
C ASN A 49 18.98 0.45 -13.23
N VAL A 50 18.92 -0.80 -12.75
CA VAL A 50 20.11 -1.53 -12.30
C VAL A 50 20.81 -2.12 -13.53
N PRO A 51 22.10 -1.80 -13.78
CA PRO A 51 22.81 -2.36 -14.93
C PRO A 51 22.88 -3.89 -14.87
N TYR A 52 22.52 -4.56 -15.97
CA TYR A 52 22.59 -6.03 -16.09
C TYR A 52 24.00 -6.60 -15.80
N ALA A 53 25.05 -5.81 -16.07
CA ALA A 53 26.44 -6.17 -15.80
C ALA A 53 26.72 -6.51 -14.33
N ILE A 54 25.94 -5.96 -13.38
CA ILE A 54 26.09 -6.29 -11.95
C ILE A 54 25.66 -7.73 -11.67
N GLU A 55 24.57 -8.18 -12.30
CA GLU A 55 24.09 -9.56 -12.18
C GLU A 55 25.07 -10.53 -12.86
N GLU A 56 25.55 -10.18 -14.05
CA GLU A 56 26.52 -10.98 -14.82
C GLU A 56 27.86 -11.13 -14.07
N ALA A 57 28.38 -10.04 -13.50
CA ALA A 57 29.61 -10.07 -12.70
C ALA A 57 29.45 -10.97 -11.47
N ALA A 58 28.33 -10.89 -10.76
CA ALA A 58 28.06 -11.76 -9.61
C ALA A 58 28.00 -13.25 -10.03
N GLN A 59 27.43 -13.55 -11.20
CA GLN A 59 27.40 -14.93 -11.72
C GLN A 59 28.79 -15.41 -12.16
N CYS A 60 29.64 -14.54 -12.71
CA CYS A 60 31.04 -14.85 -13.00
C CYS A 60 31.84 -15.17 -11.72
N ASP A 61 31.51 -14.52 -10.60
CA ASP A 61 32.07 -14.80 -9.28
C ASP A 61 31.52 -16.09 -8.62
N GLY A 62 30.69 -16.86 -9.34
CA GLY A 62 30.12 -18.12 -8.88
C GLY A 62 28.82 -17.98 -8.08
N CYS A 63 28.22 -16.80 -8.01
CA CYS A 63 26.92 -16.63 -7.37
C CYS A 63 25.80 -17.27 -8.20
N THR A 64 24.90 -17.98 -7.51
CA THR A 64 23.64 -18.44 -8.12
C THR A 64 22.72 -17.24 -8.43
N ARG A 65 21.75 -17.42 -9.35
CA ARG A 65 20.78 -16.34 -9.70
C ARG A 65 20.05 -15.77 -8.48
N TRP A 66 19.73 -16.60 -7.49
CA TRP A 66 19.09 -16.14 -6.25
C TRP A 66 20.03 -15.30 -5.37
N GLN A 67 21.32 -15.65 -5.32
CA GLN A 67 22.33 -14.85 -4.60
C GLN A 67 22.58 -13.51 -5.30
N ALA A 68 22.66 -13.51 -6.64
CA ALA A 68 22.78 -12.29 -7.43
C ALA A 68 21.55 -11.38 -7.25
N PHE A 69 20.34 -11.94 -7.26
CA PHE A 69 19.12 -11.17 -6.96
C PHE A 69 19.15 -10.54 -5.56
N ARG A 70 19.58 -11.29 -4.54
CA ARG A 70 19.70 -10.77 -3.17
C ARG A 70 20.72 -9.63 -3.06
N LEU A 71 21.77 -9.63 -3.89
CA LEU A 71 22.74 -8.53 -3.99
C LEU A 71 22.11 -7.26 -4.59
N ILE A 72 21.15 -7.42 -5.52
CA ILE A 72 20.49 -6.30 -6.20
C ILE A 72 19.43 -5.62 -5.32
N ILE A 73 18.75 -6.36 -4.44
CA ILE A 73 17.73 -5.81 -3.52
C ILE A 73 18.15 -4.50 -2.81
N PRO A 74 19.33 -4.39 -2.17
CA PRO A 74 19.75 -3.15 -1.53
C PRO A 74 19.94 -1.97 -2.50
N LEU A 75 20.25 -2.21 -3.78
CA LEU A 75 20.34 -1.15 -4.79
C LEU A 75 18.96 -0.56 -5.11
N VAL A 76 17.92 -1.38 -5.04
CA VAL A 76 16.51 -1.01 -5.29
C VAL A 76 15.80 -0.56 -4.00
N ALA A 77 16.47 -0.64 -2.84
CA ALA A 77 15.90 -0.29 -1.54
C ALA A 77 15.25 1.11 -1.47
N PRO A 78 15.77 2.17 -2.13
CA PRO A 78 15.09 3.47 -2.17
C PRO A 78 13.71 3.40 -2.83
N GLY A 79 13.58 2.59 -3.90
CA GLY A 79 12.32 2.36 -4.60
C GLY A 79 11.33 1.54 -3.78
N ILE A 80 11.82 0.52 -3.07
CA ILE A 80 11.03 -0.24 -2.09
C ILE A 80 10.51 0.67 -0.98
N GLY A 81 11.38 1.55 -0.45
CA GLY A 81 11.02 2.55 0.54
C GLY A 81 9.90 3.45 0.06
N ALA A 82 10.02 4.04 -1.14
CA ALA A 82 8.98 4.89 -1.72
C ALA A 82 7.64 4.16 -1.88
N PHE A 83 7.68 2.90 -2.32
CA PHE A 83 6.46 2.09 -2.48
C PHE A 83 5.79 1.74 -1.14
N ILE A 84 6.56 1.39 -0.11
CA ILE A 84 6.01 1.10 1.24
C ILE A 84 5.18 2.28 1.74
N VAL A 85 5.64 3.51 1.49
CA VAL A 85 4.89 4.71 1.88
C VAL A 85 3.58 4.81 1.14
N LEU A 86 3.58 4.59 -0.17
CA LEU A 86 2.35 4.61 -0.96
C LEU A 86 1.36 3.55 -0.48
N CYS A 87 1.84 2.35 -0.14
CA CYS A 87 1.00 1.32 0.48
C CYS A 87 0.37 1.77 1.79
N VAL A 88 1.15 2.39 2.68
CA VAL A 88 0.65 2.89 3.95
C VAL A 88 -0.37 4.01 3.71
N LEU A 89 -0.10 4.92 2.76
CA LEU A 89 -1.03 5.99 2.37
C LEU A 89 -2.36 5.42 1.86
N PHE A 90 -2.34 4.44 0.96
CA PHE A 90 -3.56 3.84 0.44
C PHE A 90 -4.30 3.00 1.50
N GLY A 91 -3.59 2.16 2.26
CA GLY A 91 -4.22 1.29 3.26
C GLY A 91 -4.80 2.05 4.45
N TRP A 92 -4.18 3.16 4.87
CA TRP A 92 -4.65 3.95 6.02
C TRP A 92 -5.86 4.82 5.70
N ASN A 93 -5.96 5.31 4.46
CA ASN A 93 -7.06 6.16 4.00
C ASN A 93 -8.20 5.35 3.37
N ASP A 94 -8.03 4.05 3.18
CA ASP A 94 -9.07 3.24 2.55
C ASP A 94 -10.33 3.14 3.42
N PHE A 95 -11.45 3.45 2.77
CA PHE A 95 -12.78 3.31 3.32
C PHE A 95 -13.57 2.19 2.63
N LEU A 96 -13.43 2.02 1.32
CA LEU A 96 -14.32 1.16 0.53
C LEU A 96 -14.10 -0.34 0.84
N PHE A 97 -12.85 -0.81 0.77
CA PHE A 97 -12.58 -2.22 1.06
C PHE A 97 -12.82 -2.53 2.54
N ALA A 98 -12.41 -1.63 3.43
CA ALA A 98 -12.65 -1.79 4.86
C ALA A 98 -14.15 -1.84 5.22
N SER A 99 -14.99 -1.01 4.57
CA SER A 99 -16.43 -0.98 4.86
C SER A 99 -17.15 -2.24 4.42
N ILE A 100 -16.70 -2.90 3.35
CA ILE A 100 -17.36 -4.08 2.80
C ILE A 100 -16.77 -5.38 3.37
N ILE A 101 -15.45 -5.52 3.29
CA ILE A 101 -14.73 -6.74 3.65
C ILE A 101 -14.37 -6.76 5.14
N GLY A 102 -14.08 -5.61 5.73
CA GLY A 102 -13.70 -5.49 7.15
C GLY A 102 -14.89 -5.51 8.12
N SER A 103 -16.13 -5.58 7.62
CA SER A 103 -17.34 -5.53 8.46
C SER A 103 -17.36 -6.66 9.51
N GLY A 104 -17.57 -6.30 10.79
CA GLY A 104 -17.51 -7.22 11.92
C GLY A 104 -16.31 -6.97 12.83
N GLY A 105 -15.14 -7.57 12.52
CA GLY A 105 -13.97 -7.62 13.40
C GLY A 105 -12.72 -6.86 12.93
N ALA A 106 -12.68 -6.40 11.68
CA ALA A 106 -11.49 -5.75 11.09
C ALA A 106 -11.83 -4.33 10.59
N LYS A 107 -12.41 -3.52 11.48
CA LYS A 107 -12.78 -2.14 11.18
C LYS A 107 -11.55 -1.22 11.18
N THR A 108 -11.39 -0.45 10.12
CA THR A 108 -10.38 0.62 10.05
C THR A 108 -10.93 1.91 10.66
N LEU A 109 -10.03 2.84 10.99
CA LEU A 109 -10.40 4.13 11.55
C LEU A 109 -11.42 4.90 10.68
N PRO A 110 -11.25 5.02 9.34
CA PRO A 110 -12.24 5.68 8.49
C PRO A 110 -13.65 5.08 8.61
N VAL A 111 -13.76 3.75 8.66
CA VAL A 111 -15.05 3.05 8.79
C VAL A 111 -15.66 3.32 10.17
N ALA A 112 -14.87 3.22 11.23
CA ALA A 112 -15.34 3.50 12.59
C ALA A 112 -15.81 4.96 12.76
N THR A 113 -15.16 5.92 12.09
CA THR A 113 -15.59 7.33 12.12
C THR A 113 -16.91 7.57 11.41
N ALA A 114 -17.19 6.83 10.33
CA ALA A 114 -18.46 6.95 9.61
C ALA A 114 -19.66 6.50 10.48
N GLU A 115 -19.46 5.54 11.39
CA GLU A 115 -20.51 5.06 12.31
C GLU A 115 -20.93 6.10 13.36
N LEU A 116 -20.15 7.19 13.54
CA LEU A 116 -20.47 8.30 14.44
C LEU A 116 -21.52 9.27 13.85
N VAL A 117 -21.79 9.16 12.55
CA VAL A 117 -22.83 9.92 11.86
C VAL A 117 -24.11 9.08 11.89
N GLN A 118 -24.91 9.26 12.93
CA GLN A 118 -26.19 8.56 13.06
C GLN A 118 -27.35 9.46 12.62
N PRO A 119 -28.45 8.89 12.07
CA PRO A 119 -29.60 9.67 11.60
C PRO A 119 -30.24 10.55 12.69
N VAL A 120 -30.14 10.13 13.96
CA VAL A 120 -30.78 10.80 15.10
C VAL A 120 -29.86 11.83 15.76
N LYS A 121 -28.55 11.59 15.77
CA LYS A 121 -27.57 12.46 16.44
C LYS A 121 -26.20 12.32 15.81
N ILE A 122 -25.63 13.44 15.40
CA ILE A 122 -24.25 13.51 14.92
C ILE A 122 -23.34 13.85 16.08
N GLN A 123 -22.33 13.02 16.34
CA GLN A 123 -21.37 13.21 17.42
C GLN A 123 -20.17 14.05 16.94
N TRP A 124 -20.39 15.33 16.65
CA TRP A 124 -19.36 16.24 16.11
C TRP A 124 -18.04 16.22 16.89
N GLY A 125 -18.11 16.20 18.23
CA GLY A 125 -16.90 16.14 19.07
C GLY A 125 -16.05 14.89 18.83
N MET A 126 -16.69 13.72 18.71
CA MET A 126 -15.99 12.46 18.46
C MET A 126 -15.48 12.37 17.01
N ILE A 127 -16.23 12.91 16.04
CA ILE A 127 -15.80 12.97 14.64
C ILE A 127 -14.54 13.84 14.51
N MET A 128 -14.52 15.02 15.14
CA MET A 128 -13.36 15.91 15.12
C MET A 128 -12.15 15.28 15.82
N ALA A 129 -12.36 14.67 16.99
CA ALA A 129 -11.29 13.98 17.71
C ALA A 129 -10.69 12.83 16.87
N ALA A 130 -11.54 12.03 16.24
CA ALA A 130 -11.09 10.95 15.38
C ALA A 130 -10.37 11.46 14.13
N GLY A 131 -10.82 12.58 13.53
CA GLY A 131 -10.13 13.24 12.41
C GLY A 131 -8.71 13.69 12.76
N VAL A 132 -8.50 14.19 13.99
CA VAL A 132 -7.14 14.52 14.48
C VAL A 132 -6.29 13.25 14.59
N VAL A 133 -6.84 12.20 15.22
CA VAL A 133 -6.14 10.91 15.41
C VAL A 133 -5.79 10.24 14.08
N THR A 134 -6.65 10.32 13.06
CA THR A 134 -6.35 9.76 11.73
C THR A 134 -5.31 10.58 10.98
N THR A 135 -5.30 11.90 11.14
CA THR A 135 -4.41 12.81 10.40
C THR A 135 -2.99 12.86 10.96
N VAL A 136 -2.83 12.83 12.28
CA VAL A 136 -1.51 12.98 12.94
C VAL A 136 -0.46 11.95 12.47
N PRO A 137 -0.74 10.64 12.43
CA PRO A 137 0.23 9.65 11.96
C PRO A 137 0.64 9.86 10.51
N MET A 138 -0.30 10.29 9.67
CA MET A 138 -0.02 10.56 8.26
C MET A 138 0.79 11.82 8.05
N MET A 139 0.54 12.86 8.84
CA MET A 139 1.37 14.04 8.86
C MET A 139 2.81 13.69 9.26
N PHE A 140 2.99 12.87 10.30
CA PHE A 140 4.31 12.43 10.76
C PHE A 140 5.04 11.58 9.71
N LEU A 141 4.37 10.62 9.09
CA LEU A 141 4.90 9.86 7.96
C LEU A 141 5.31 10.78 6.81
N GLY A 142 4.43 11.71 6.41
CA GLY A 142 4.74 12.69 5.36
C GLY A 142 6.02 13.49 5.65
N LEU A 143 6.22 13.91 6.91
CA LEU A 143 7.43 14.63 7.32
C LEU A 143 8.70 13.78 7.25
N LEU A 144 8.63 12.50 7.63
CA LEU A 144 9.74 11.55 7.53
C LEU A 144 10.12 11.24 6.08
N ILE A 145 9.11 11.14 5.23
CA ILE A 145 9.26 10.59 3.89
C ILE A 145 9.55 11.67 2.85
N ARG A 146 9.25 12.94 3.11
CA ARG A 146 9.46 14.06 2.16
C ARG A 146 10.81 14.01 1.43
N ARG A 147 11.89 13.64 2.12
CA ARG A 147 13.24 13.53 1.51
C ARG A 147 13.36 12.38 0.50
N TYR A 148 12.64 11.28 0.72
CA TYR A 148 12.64 10.10 -0.14
C TYR A 148 11.65 10.23 -1.30
N LEU A 149 10.50 10.87 -1.09
CA LEU A 149 9.54 11.16 -2.16
C LEU A 149 10.10 12.13 -3.19
N VAL A 150 10.81 13.19 -2.75
CA VAL A 150 11.48 14.11 -3.66
C VAL A 150 12.53 13.37 -4.50
N ALA A 151 13.40 12.57 -3.87
CA ALA A 151 14.42 11.80 -4.59
C ALA A 151 13.83 10.73 -5.55
N GLY A 152 12.77 10.03 -5.14
CA GLY A 152 12.13 8.99 -5.95
C GLY A 152 11.36 9.54 -7.16
N LEU A 153 10.73 10.72 -7.03
CA LEU A 153 10.05 11.39 -8.13
C LEU A 153 11.03 12.06 -9.11
N THR A 154 12.18 12.56 -8.64
CA THR A 154 13.18 13.20 -9.51
C THR A 154 14.07 12.21 -10.23
N MET A 155 14.46 11.07 -9.62
CA MET A 155 15.28 10.06 -10.32
C MET A 155 14.54 9.35 -11.46
N GLY A 156 13.20 9.37 -11.46
CA GLY A 156 12.40 8.93 -12.62
C GLY A 156 12.20 10.01 -13.70
N ALA A 157 12.49 11.28 -13.38
CA ALA A 157 12.24 12.44 -14.25
C ALA A 157 13.49 12.98 -14.94
N VAL A 158 14.69 12.72 -14.40
CA VAL A 158 15.95 13.13 -15.04
C VAL A 158 16.47 11.99 -15.90
N ARG A 159 15.97 11.94 -17.13
CA ARG A 159 16.66 11.31 -18.26
C ARG A 159 17.63 12.34 -18.85
N GLU A 160 18.93 12.11 -18.68
CA GLU A 160 19.91 12.40 -19.73
C GLU A 160 20.39 11.07 -20.32
#